data_AF-A0AAV9T4I1-F1
#
_entry.id   AF-A0AAV9T4I1-F1
#
_cell.length_a   1.000
_cell.length_b   1.000
_cell.length_c   1.000
_cell.angle_alpha   90.00
_cell.angle_beta   90.00
_cell.angle_gamma   90.00
#
_symmetry.space_group_name_H-M   'P 1'
#
loop_
_entity.id
_entity.type
_entity.pdbx_description
1 polymer ?
#
loop_
_entity_poly.entity_id
_entity_poly.type
_entity_poly.pdbx_seq_one_letter_code
_entity_poly.pdbx_strand_id
1 'polypeptide(L)'
;MDIRDAAKIMFNDWYAEWISYKRGCAYLLFVDLYLRRLSRSYDFAAAGPLDSIITGLAKRNKQGEAVRAHDWLESLKKALGNDEFPLEEHFEDMLRGRHVLDFDGLFLGEPSNRLKSTQLPILQFGFEKRSLNSRFIAGLDPESPAARAGLWEGAPIVSTSRSSDCIEDVHKAYRVVVRDGNQTRLIEYLPRTKNTAPAWQLES
;
A
#
# COMPACT_ATOMS: atom_id res chain seq x y z
N MET A 1 -8.64 8.44 1.00
CA MET A 1 -8.32 8.76 2.42
C MET A 1 -6.96 9.42 2.47
N ASP A 2 -6.89 10.56 3.14
CA ASP A 2 -5.63 11.28 3.39
C ASP A 2 -4.71 10.48 4.32
N ILE A 3 -3.42 10.44 4.00
CA ILE A 3 -2.41 9.71 4.77
C ILE A 3 -2.33 10.18 6.24
N ARG A 4 -2.60 11.46 6.50
CA ARG A 4 -2.59 12.06 7.84
C ARG A 4 -3.78 11.60 8.67
N ASP A 5 -4.91 11.33 8.03
CA ASP A 5 -6.09 10.80 8.70
C ASP A 5 -5.98 9.29 8.90
N ALA A 6 -5.39 8.57 7.94
CA ALA A 6 -5.07 7.15 8.08
C ALA A 6 -4.19 6.89 9.32
N ALA A 7 -3.20 7.74 9.57
CA ALA A 7 -2.33 7.63 10.75
C ALA A 7 -3.11 7.63 12.09
N LYS A 8 -4.24 8.33 12.17
CA LYS A 8 -5.05 8.42 13.40
C LYS A 8 -5.81 7.13 13.71
N ILE A 9 -6.10 6.31 12.70
CA ILE A 9 -6.97 5.13 12.80
C ILE A 9 -6.26 3.81 12.45
N MET A 10 -4.94 3.83 12.26
CA MET A 10 -4.14 2.69 11.76
C MET A 10 -4.33 1.38 12.55
N PHE A 11 -4.60 1.46 13.85
CA PHE A 11 -4.77 0.29 14.71
C PHE A 11 -6.16 -0.34 14.60
N ASN A 12 -7.16 0.42 14.11
CA ASN A 12 -8.56 0.00 14.10
C ASN A 12 -9.08 -0.31 12.69
N ASP A 13 -8.37 0.12 11.65
CA ASP A 13 -8.78 -0.03 10.25
C ASP A 13 -7.76 -0.84 9.44
N TRP A 14 -8.27 -1.74 8.59
CA TRP A 14 -7.46 -2.65 7.78
C TRP A 14 -6.67 -1.97 6.69
N TYR A 15 -7.09 -0.80 6.22
CA TYR A 15 -6.46 -0.06 5.14
C TYR A 15 -5.56 1.05 5.67
N ALA A 16 -5.96 1.69 6.77
CA ALA A 16 -5.28 2.84 7.33
C ALA A 16 -3.81 2.59 7.68
N GLU A 17 -3.50 1.41 8.22
CA GLU A 17 -2.12 0.97 8.44
C GLU A 17 -1.30 0.96 7.15
N TRP A 18 -1.89 0.48 6.06
CA TRP A 18 -1.17 0.25 4.81
C TRP A 18 -1.12 1.48 3.92
N ILE A 19 -2.04 2.43 4.08
CA ILE A 19 -2.03 3.67 3.31
C ILE A 19 -0.69 4.37 3.44
N SER A 20 -0.15 4.51 4.66
CA SER A 20 1.12 5.20 4.86
C SER A 20 2.30 4.47 4.23
N TYR A 21 2.39 3.15 4.44
CA TYR A 21 3.51 2.35 3.97
C TYR A 21 3.46 2.10 2.45
N LYS A 22 2.35 1.60 1.93
CA LYS A 22 2.24 1.18 0.53
C LYS A 22 2.14 2.36 -0.41
N ARG A 23 1.44 3.44 -0.04
CA ARG A 23 1.31 4.62 -0.91
C ARG A 23 2.61 5.40 -1.01
N GLY A 24 3.31 5.59 0.12
CA GLY A 24 4.64 6.20 0.12
C GLY A 24 5.64 5.40 -0.71
N CYS A 25 5.63 4.06 -0.58
CA CYS A 25 6.46 3.17 -1.38
C CYS A 25 6.16 3.28 -2.89
N ALA A 26 4.88 3.20 -3.28
CA ALA A 26 4.48 3.31 -4.68
C ALA A 26 4.86 4.67 -5.28
N TYR A 27 4.70 5.76 -4.53
CA TYR A 27 5.10 7.10 -4.95
C TYR A 27 6.62 7.21 -5.16
N LEU A 28 7.43 6.70 -4.23
CA LEU A 28 8.88 6.70 -4.37
C LEU A 28 9.34 5.83 -5.53
N LEU A 29 8.69 4.68 -5.76
CA LEU A 29 8.95 3.84 -6.92
C LEU A 29 8.66 4.59 -8.22
N PHE A 30 7.49 5.24 -8.32
CA PHE A 30 7.15 6.05 -9.49
C PHE A 30 8.19 7.15 -9.73
N VAL A 31 8.54 7.91 -8.70
CA VAL A 31 9.51 9.02 -8.80
C VAL A 31 10.87 8.50 -9.24
N ASP A 32 11.35 7.38 -8.69
CA ASP A 32 12.61 6.78 -9.11
C ASP A 32 12.60 6.41 -10.59
N LEU A 33 11.57 5.68 -11.01
CA LEU A 33 11.42 5.26 -12.41
C LEU A 33 11.32 6.44 -13.37
N TYR A 34 10.57 7.48 -13.00
CA TYR A 34 10.44 8.69 -13.79
C TYR A 34 11.78 9.41 -13.95
N LEU A 35 12.50 9.62 -12.84
CA LEU A 35 13.81 10.28 -12.86
C LEU A 35 14.84 9.46 -13.64
N ARG A 36 14.86 8.14 -13.46
CA ARG A 36 15.74 7.22 -14.21
C ARG A 36 15.45 7.24 -15.71
N ARG A 37 14.18 7.38 -16.11
CA ARG A 37 13.80 7.60 -17.52
C ARG A 37 14.36 8.91 -18.05
N LEU A 38 14.21 9.99 -17.29
CA LEU A 38 14.69 11.32 -17.68
C LEU A 38 16.22 11.36 -17.83
N SER A 39 16.95 10.78 -16.87
CA SER A 39 18.43 10.72 -16.87
C SER A 39 19.00 9.59 -17.73
N ARG A 40 18.15 8.71 -18.28
CA ARG A 40 18.51 7.46 -18.97
C ARG A 40 19.39 6.52 -18.13
N SER A 41 19.22 6.54 -16.81
CA SER A 41 19.96 5.71 -15.84
C SER A 41 19.12 4.55 -15.32
N TYR A 42 18.95 3.51 -16.12
CA TYR A 42 18.04 2.40 -15.82
C TYR A 42 18.65 1.30 -14.94
N ASP A 43 19.97 1.30 -14.72
CA ASP A 43 20.62 0.28 -13.90
C ASP A 43 20.30 0.47 -12.41
N PHE A 44 19.58 -0.49 -11.82
CA PHE A 44 19.23 -0.51 -10.40
C PHE A 44 20.39 -0.94 -9.49
N ALA A 45 21.46 -1.53 -10.03
CA ALA A 45 22.70 -1.78 -9.28
C ALA A 45 23.51 -0.49 -9.07
N ALA A 46 23.25 0.54 -9.86
CA ALA A 46 23.85 1.86 -9.72
C ALA A 46 22.93 2.83 -8.96
N ALA A 47 23.54 3.72 -8.18
CA ALA A 47 22.83 4.80 -7.53
C ALA A 47 22.16 5.72 -8.58
N GLY A 48 20.86 5.92 -8.43
CA GLY A 48 20.06 6.77 -9.30
C GLY A 48 19.91 8.20 -8.78
N PRO A 49 19.18 9.04 -9.51
CA PRO A 49 18.86 10.40 -9.09
C PRO A 49 18.13 10.45 -7.74
N LEU A 50 17.21 9.51 -7.50
CA LEU A 50 16.48 9.45 -6.24
C LEU A 50 17.41 9.16 -5.05
N ASP A 51 18.36 8.24 -5.20
CA ASP A 51 19.34 7.92 -4.15
C ASP A 51 20.14 9.17 -3.73
N SER A 52 20.54 9.99 -4.70
CA SER A 52 21.26 11.24 -4.46
C SER A 52 20.40 12.25 -3.66
N ILE A 53 19.10 12.34 -3.97
CA ILE A 53 18.16 13.19 -3.22
C ILE A 53 18.01 12.69 -1.78
N ILE A 54 17.71 11.40 -1.60
CA ILE A 54 17.48 10.81 -0.28
C ILE A 54 18.71 10.92 0.61
N THR A 55 19.90 10.60 0.07
CA THR A 55 21.16 10.72 0.81
C THR A 55 21.49 12.16 1.17
N GLY A 56 21.22 13.12 0.27
CA GLY A 56 21.37 14.54 0.52
C GLY A 56 20.48 15.04 1.66
N LEU A 57 19.19 14.71 1.63
CA LEU A 57 18.24 15.07 2.68
C LEU A 57 18.58 14.38 4.02
N ALA A 58 18.95 13.09 3.98
CA ALA A 58 19.35 12.36 5.18
C ALA A 58 20.60 12.96 5.84
N LYS A 59 21.58 13.41 5.04
CA LYS A 59 22.79 14.08 5.54
C LYS A 59 22.45 15.39 6.25
N ARG A 60 21.60 16.23 5.66
CA ARG A 60 21.12 17.48 6.27
C ARG A 60 20.42 17.23 7.61
N ASN A 61 19.51 16.24 7.64
CA ASN A 61 18.82 15.86 8.88
C ASN A 61 19.80 15.39 9.97
N LYS A 62 20.81 14.57 9.61
CA LYS A 62 21.86 14.14 10.55
C LYS A 62 22.71 15.30 11.09
N GLN A 63 22.77 16.42 10.38
CA GLN A 63 23.47 17.63 10.80
C GLN A 63 22.59 18.56 11.67
N GLY A 64 21.36 18.13 12.00
CA GLY A 64 20.43 18.87 12.85
C GLY A 64 19.50 19.82 12.09
N GLU A 65 19.54 19.83 10.75
CA GLU A 65 18.58 20.60 9.96
C GLU A 65 17.21 19.93 9.97
N ALA A 66 16.15 20.72 10.13
CA ALA A 66 14.78 20.22 9.99
C ALA A 66 14.44 20.03 8.50
N VAL A 67 14.43 18.78 8.04
CA VAL A 67 13.98 18.42 6.68
C VAL A 67 12.46 18.32 6.62
N ARG A 68 11.86 19.00 5.65
CA ARG A 68 10.39 19.07 5.46
C ARG A 68 10.00 18.75 4.01
N ALA A 69 8.69 18.69 3.76
CA ALA A 69 8.14 18.40 2.43
C ALA A 69 8.63 19.39 1.35
N HIS A 70 8.80 20.68 1.66
CA HIS A 70 9.32 21.65 0.70
C HIS A 70 10.78 21.34 0.28
N ASP A 71 11.63 20.84 1.19
CA ASP A 71 13.00 20.43 0.86
C ASP A 71 13.02 19.25 -0.13
N TRP A 72 12.08 18.32 0.04
CA TRP A 72 11.86 17.20 -0.86
C TRP A 72 11.44 17.69 -2.26
N LEU A 73 10.43 18.56 -2.32
CA LEU A 73 9.93 19.12 -3.59
C LEU A 73 11.02 19.92 -4.32
N GLU A 74 11.77 20.76 -3.61
CA GLU A 74 12.90 21.52 -4.19
C GLU A 74 14.00 20.60 -4.73
N SER A 75 14.28 19.48 -4.05
CA SER A 75 15.28 18.51 -4.52
C SER A 75 14.82 17.80 -5.80
N LEU A 76 13.53 17.45 -5.89
CA LEU A 76 12.96 16.86 -7.09
C LEU A 76 12.90 17.86 -8.25
N LYS A 77 12.50 19.11 -8.01
CA LYS A 77 12.49 20.17 -9.02
C LYS A 77 13.87 20.38 -9.65
N LYS A 78 14.93 20.34 -8.83
CA LYS A 78 16.32 20.40 -9.32
C LYS A 78 16.69 19.18 -10.18
N ALA A 79 16.22 17.99 -9.82
CA ALA A 79 16.50 16.77 -10.58
C ALA A 79 15.70 16.69 -11.90
N LEU A 80 14.50 17.28 -11.93
CA LEU A 80 13.65 17.39 -13.12
C LEU A 80 14.20 18.41 -14.14
N GLY A 81 14.90 19.45 -13.68
CA GLY A 81 15.46 20.47 -14.56
C GLY A 81 14.37 21.25 -15.30
N ASN A 82 14.31 21.11 -16.62
CA ASN A 82 13.31 21.78 -17.48
C ASN A 82 12.06 20.91 -17.75
N ASP A 83 11.97 19.72 -17.15
CA ASP A 83 10.80 18.84 -17.30
C ASP A 83 9.57 19.46 -16.61
N GLU A 84 8.42 19.46 -17.28
CA GLU A 84 7.18 20.11 -16.82
C GLU A 84 6.29 19.20 -15.95
N PHE A 85 6.86 18.14 -15.37
CA PHE A 85 6.11 17.24 -14.48
C PHE A 85 5.42 18.00 -13.34
N PRO A 86 4.10 17.83 -13.12
CA PRO A 86 3.32 18.59 -12.12
C PRO A 86 3.58 18.06 -10.71
N LEU A 87 4.78 18.34 -10.20
CA LEU A 87 5.35 17.74 -9.00
C LEU A 87 4.51 17.98 -7.74
N GLU A 88 4.09 19.22 -7.50
CA GLU A 88 3.34 19.61 -6.31
C GLU A 88 1.96 18.97 -6.29
N GLU A 89 1.28 18.95 -7.44
CA GLU A 89 -0.01 18.27 -7.59
C GLU A 89 0.13 16.78 -7.34
N HIS A 90 1.15 16.15 -7.95
CA HIS A 90 1.42 14.74 -7.79
C HIS A 90 1.73 14.34 -6.33
N PHE A 91 2.49 15.18 -5.62
CA PHE A 91 2.75 14.99 -4.19
C PHE A 91 1.48 15.16 -3.35
N GLU A 92 0.67 16.19 -3.59
CA GLU A 92 -0.60 16.40 -2.89
C GLU A 92 -1.63 15.28 -3.16
N ASP A 93 -1.67 14.76 -4.37
CA ASP A 93 -2.55 13.66 -4.74
C ASP A 93 -2.13 12.34 -4.10
N MET A 94 -0.83 12.11 -3.93
CA MET A 94 -0.32 11.03 -3.09
C MET A 94 -0.80 11.20 -1.64
N LEU A 95 -0.64 12.39 -1.05
CA LEU A 95 -1.06 12.62 0.34
C LEU A 95 -2.57 12.37 0.52
N ARG A 96 -3.40 12.87 -0.40
CA ARG A 96 -4.87 12.81 -0.30
C ARG A 96 -5.46 11.51 -0.85
N GLY A 97 -4.70 10.75 -1.62
CA GLY A 97 -5.14 9.51 -2.27
C GLY A 97 -6.16 9.76 -3.37
N ARG A 98 -5.91 10.74 -4.23
CA ARG A 98 -6.82 11.15 -5.32
C ARG A 98 -6.45 10.62 -6.69
N HIS A 99 -5.18 10.29 -6.90
CA HIS A 99 -4.68 9.86 -8.20
C HIS A 99 -4.03 8.48 -8.10
N VAL A 100 -4.32 7.63 -9.09
CA VAL A 100 -3.57 6.39 -9.30
C VAL A 100 -2.33 6.76 -10.09
N LEU A 101 -1.15 6.54 -9.52
CA LEU A 101 0.13 6.77 -10.19
C LEU A 101 0.12 6.09 -11.56
N ASP A 102 0.48 6.82 -12.62
CA ASP A 102 0.51 6.27 -13.97
C ASP A 102 1.89 5.74 -14.32
N PHE A 103 2.07 4.42 -14.28
CA PHE A 103 3.36 3.80 -14.60
C PHE A 103 3.56 3.55 -16.10
N ASP A 104 2.70 4.10 -16.97
CA ASP A 104 2.86 3.88 -18.40
C ASP A 104 4.21 4.38 -18.93
N GLY A 105 4.83 3.57 -19.78
CA GLY A 105 6.18 3.82 -20.29
C GLY A 105 7.31 3.75 -19.25
N LEU A 106 7.04 3.34 -18.01
CA LEU A 106 8.05 3.07 -16.97
C LEU A 106 8.34 1.56 -16.87
N PHE A 107 9.57 1.19 -16.47
CA PHE A 107 10.00 -0.20 -16.35
C PHE A 107 11.10 -0.39 -15.31
N LEU A 108 11.19 -1.59 -14.73
CA LEU A 108 12.16 -1.95 -13.68
C LEU A 108 13.44 -2.55 -14.27
N GLY A 109 14.47 -1.73 -14.42
CA GLY A 109 15.81 -2.16 -14.88
C GLY A 109 15.86 -2.35 -16.39
N GLU A 110 15.13 -3.35 -16.89
CA GLU A 110 15.05 -3.69 -18.31
C GLU A 110 13.69 -3.32 -18.90
N PRO A 111 13.63 -2.90 -20.19
CA PRO A 111 12.38 -2.55 -20.84
C PRO A 111 11.32 -3.65 -20.94
N SER A 112 11.68 -4.91 -20.69
CA SER A 112 10.78 -6.07 -20.57
C SER A 112 10.02 -6.09 -19.25
N ASN A 113 10.57 -5.53 -18.18
CA ASN A 113 9.99 -5.52 -16.83
C ASN A 113 9.02 -4.35 -16.65
N ARG A 114 7.95 -4.33 -17.44
CA ARG A 114 6.95 -3.25 -17.42
C ARG A 114 5.86 -3.52 -16.40
N LEU A 115 5.32 -2.44 -15.86
CA LEU A 115 4.10 -2.49 -15.06
C LEU A 115 2.90 -2.38 -16.02
N LYS A 116 1.94 -3.30 -15.92
CA LYS A 116 0.68 -3.24 -16.64
C LYS A 116 -0.45 -2.77 -15.75
N SER A 117 -1.26 -1.87 -16.30
CA SER A 117 -2.52 -1.48 -15.67
C SER A 117 -3.48 -2.67 -15.67
N THR A 118 -4.11 -2.92 -14.53
CA THR A 118 -5.03 -4.03 -14.31
C THR A 118 -6.11 -3.64 -13.31
N GLN A 119 -7.08 -4.55 -13.11
CA GLN A 119 -8.14 -4.42 -12.13
C GLN A 119 -8.00 -5.55 -11.10
N LEU A 120 -7.74 -5.21 -9.84
CA LEU A 120 -7.62 -6.20 -8.77
C LEU A 120 -8.80 -6.14 -7.82
N PRO A 121 -9.31 -7.29 -7.35
CA PRO A 121 -10.40 -7.31 -6.40
C PRO A 121 -9.98 -6.65 -5.09
N ILE A 122 -10.87 -5.83 -4.54
CA ILE A 122 -10.61 -5.05 -3.32
C ILE A 122 -10.53 -6.00 -2.11
N LEU A 123 -9.51 -5.83 -1.27
CA LEU A 123 -9.29 -6.59 -0.03
C LEU A 123 -10.42 -6.35 0.98
N GLN A 124 -11.08 -7.38 1.49
CA GLN A 124 -12.11 -7.21 2.52
C GLN A 124 -12.09 -8.39 3.48
N PHE A 125 -11.59 -8.16 4.70
CA PHE A 125 -11.65 -9.17 5.78
C PHE A 125 -13.06 -9.31 6.37
N GLY A 126 -13.93 -8.32 6.18
CA GLY A 126 -15.35 -8.44 6.52
C GLY A 126 -15.70 -8.24 7.99
N PHE A 127 -14.75 -7.95 8.87
CA PHE A 127 -14.99 -7.57 10.26
C PHE A 127 -13.97 -6.51 10.67
N GLU A 128 -14.09 -5.90 11.84
CA GLU A 128 -13.19 -4.83 12.29
C GLU A 128 -11.81 -5.35 12.71
N LYS A 129 -10.72 -4.64 12.37
CA LYS A 129 -9.35 -5.06 12.71
C LYS A 129 -9.14 -5.22 14.23
N ARG A 130 -9.85 -4.43 15.04
CA ARG A 130 -9.79 -4.51 16.51
C ARG A 130 -10.14 -5.89 17.06
N SER A 131 -10.89 -6.71 16.32
CA SER A 131 -11.21 -8.09 16.68
C SER A 131 -9.99 -8.96 16.90
N LEU A 132 -8.88 -8.69 16.21
CA LEU A 132 -7.62 -9.42 16.42
C LEU A 132 -7.06 -9.21 17.83
N ASN A 133 -7.29 -8.03 18.41
CA ASN A 133 -6.84 -7.66 19.75
C ASN A 133 -7.87 -8.05 20.82
N SER A 134 -9.15 -7.76 20.59
CA SER A 134 -10.22 -8.10 21.55
C SER A 134 -10.49 -9.60 21.62
N ARG A 135 -10.07 -10.36 20.60
CA ARG A 135 -10.32 -11.81 20.45
C ARG A 135 -11.78 -12.17 20.26
N PHE A 136 -12.60 -11.24 19.80
CA PHE A 136 -13.98 -11.50 19.39
C PHE A 136 -14.26 -10.79 18.06
N ILE A 137 -14.98 -11.46 17.16
CA ILE A 137 -15.46 -10.84 15.92
C ILE A 137 -16.40 -9.69 16.27
N ALA A 138 -16.11 -8.52 15.71
CA ALA A 138 -16.80 -7.27 15.93
C ALA A 138 -17.07 -6.61 14.58
N GLY A 139 -18.28 -6.09 14.38
CA GLY A 139 -18.64 -5.33 13.17
C GLY A 139 -18.53 -6.18 11.91
N LEU A 140 -19.04 -7.41 11.98
CA LEU A 140 -19.10 -8.31 10.83
C LEU A 140 -20.04 -7.72 9.77
N ASP A 141 -19.50 -7.46 8.60
CA ASP A 141 -20.28 -7.07 7.42
C ASP A 141 -21.04 -8.31 6.91
N PRO A 142 -22.39 -8.30 6.94
CA PRO A 142 -23.21 -9.44 6.53
C PRO A 142 -23.08 -9.77 5.04
N GLU A 143 -22.64 -8.82 4.21
CA GLU A 143 -22.40 -9.03 2.78
C GLU A 143 -20.95 -9.42 2.47
N SER A 144 -20.11 -9.60 3.49
CA SER A 144 -18.69 -9.95 3.30
C SER A 144 -18.46 -11.42 2.95
N PRO A 145 -17.29 -11.74 2.34
CA PRO A 145 -16.85 -13.13 2.19
C PRO A 145 -16.78 -13.89 3.52
N ALA A 146 -16.43 -13.21 4.61
CA ALA A 146 -16.32 -13.81 5.94
C ALA A 146 -17.68 -14.28 6.46
N ALA A 147 -18.72 -13.45 6.36
CA ALA A 147 -20.08 -13.81 6.73
C ALA A 147 -20.61 -14.97 5.89
N ARG A 148 -20.39 -14.95 4.57
CA ARG A 148 -20.77 -16.06 3.67
C ARG A 148 -20.06 -17.38 3.99
N ALA A 149 -18.83 -17.31 4.49
CA ALA A 149 -18.08 -18.48 4.94
C ALA A 149 -18.56 -19.03 6.30
N GLY A 150 -19.52 -18.36 6.93
CA GLY A 150 -20.14 -18.80 8.19
C GLY A 150 -19.49 -18.23 9.44
N LEU A 151 -18.72 -17.14 9.33
CA LEU A 151 -18.31 -16.36 10.50
C LEU A 151 -19.53 -15.62 11.07
N TRP A 152 -19.56 -15.36 12.38
CA TRP A 152 -20.66 -14.67 13.04
C TRP A 152 -20.16 -13.59 14.01
N GLU A 153 -21.03 -12.61 14.28
CA GLU A 153 -20.80 -11.53 15.24
C GLU A 153 -20.57 -12.09 16.65
N GLY A 154 -19.56 -11.59 17.36
CA GLY A 154 -19.20 -12.04 18.70
C GLY A 154 -18.48 -13.39 18.76
N ALA A 155 -18.15 -14.03 17.62
CA ALA A 155 -17.41 -15.29 17.62
C ALA A 155 -16.06 -15.15 18.34
N PRO A 156 -15.75 -15.98 19.36
CA PRO A 156 -14.46 -15.92 20.06
C PRO A 156 -13.33 -16.46 19.16
N ILE A 157 -12.30 -15.65 18.93
CA ILE A 157 -11.16 -15.99 18.07
C ILE A 157 -10.11 -16.76 18.88
N VAL A 158 -9.80 -17.97 18.41
CA VAL A 158 -8.70 -18.83 18.92
C VAL A 158 -7.39 -18.54 18.19
N SER A 159 -7.43 -18.34 16.88
CA SER A 159 -6.26 -17.91 16.09
C SER A 159 -6.67 -17.40 14.71
N THR A 160 -5.76 -16.71 14.04
CA THR A 160 -5.92 -16.32 12.63
C THR A 160 -4.65 -16.60 11.85
N SER A 161 -4.75 -16.76 10.54
CA SER A 161 -3.59 -16.59 9.65
C SER A 161 -3.11 -15.14 9.68
N ARG A 162 -1.92 -14.90 9.10
CA ARG A 162 -1.39 -13.54 8.97
C ARG A 162 -2.20 -12.77 7.94
N SER A 163 -2.64 -11.57 8.30
CA SER A 163 -3.36 -10.68 7.38
C SER A 163 -2.45 -10.18 6.24
N SER A 164 -1.15 -10.00 6.53
CA SER A 164 -0.12 -9.60 5.55
C SER A 164 -0.10 -10.49 4.31
N ASP A 165 -0.23 -11.81 4.50
CA ASP A 165 -0.18 -12.78 3.40
C ASP A 165 -1.35 -12.52 2.41
N CYS A 166 -2.52 -12.15 2.94
CA CYS A 166 -3.68 -11.80 2.14
C CYS A 166 -3.60 -10.39 1.55
N ILE A 167 -2.70 -9.52 2.02
CA ILE A 167 -2.48 -8.19 1.46
C ILE A 167 -1.50 -8.27 0.29
N GLU A 168 -0.47 -9.10 0.42
CA GLU A 168 0.59 -9.27 -0.57
C GLU A 168 0.19 -10.19 -1.72
N ASP A 169 -0.64 -11.19 -1.47
CA ASP A 169 -1.12 -12.14 -2.47
C ASP A 169 -2.65 -12.07 -2.60
N VAL A 170 -3.10 -11.77 -3.83
CA VAL A 170 -4.52 -11.64 -4.19
C VAL A 170 -5.28 -12.96 -4.16
N HIS A 171 -4.58 -14.09 -4.19
CA HIS A 171 -5.15 -15.44 -4.18
C HIS A 171 -5.09 -16.10 -2.81
N LYS A 172 -4.50 -15.44 -1.81
CA LYS A 172 -4.33 -16.03 -0.48
C LYS A 172 -5.61 -15.98 0.34
N ALA A 173 -6.06 -17.16 0.79
CA ALA A 173 -7.18 -17.28 1.71
C ALA A 173 -6.80 -16.84 3.13
N TYR A 174 -7.74 -16.20 3.81
CA TYR A 174 -7.66 -15.87 5.23
C TYR A 174 -8.34 -16.95 6.06
N ARG A 175 -7.70 -17.33 7.17
CA ARG A 175 -8.15 -18.39 8.08
C ARG A 175 -8.41 -17.81 9.45
N VAL A 176 -9.60 -18.08 9.99
CA VAL A 176 -10.00 -17.73 11.36
C VAL A 176 -10.44 -18.99 12.07
N VAL A 177 -9.76 -19.34 13.15
CA VAL A 177 -10.20 -20.42 14.04
C VAL A 177 -10.98 -19.78 15.18
N VAL A 178 -12.25 -20.17 15.31
CA VAL A 178 -13.16 -19.67 16.35
C VAL A 178 -13.56 -20.76 17.33
N ARG A 179 -13.96 -20.38 18.54
CA ARG A 179 -14.56 -21.28 19.52
C ARG A 179 -16.07 -21.33 19.30
N ASP A 180 -16.60 -22.55 19.16
CA ASP A 180 -18.01 -22.83 19.01
C ASP A 180 -18.42 -23.83 20.11
N GLY A 181 -18.95 -23.28 21.22
CA GLY A 181 -19.14 -24.04 22.45
C GLY A 181 -17.85 -24.69 22.96
N ASN A 182 -17.84 -26.02 23.04
CA ASN A 182 -16.69 -26.82 23.49
C ASN A 182 -15.74 -27.24 22.35
N GLN A 183 -16.03 -26.83 21.12
CA GLN A 183 -15.24 -27.19 19.94
C GLN A 183 -14.59 -25.96 19.31
N THR A 184 -13.70 -26.20 18.36
CA THR A 184 -13.15 -25.14 17.50
C THR A 184 -13.57 -25.38 16.07
N ARG A 185 -13.83 -24.30 15.34
CA ARG A 185 -14.22 -24.32 13.94
C ARG A 185 -13.25 -23.46 13.13
N LEU A 186 -12.75 -24.01 12.04
CA LEU A 186 -12.00 -23.26 11.04
C LEU A 186 -12.97 -22.62 10.06
N ILE A 187 -12.87 -21.31 9.89
CA ILE A 187 -13.51 -20.54 8.83
C ILE A 187 -12.40 -20.09 7.88
N GLU A 188 -12.48 -20.49 6.62
CA GLU A 188 -11.53 -20.13 5.57
C GLU A 188 -12.27 -19.45 4.42
N TYR A 189 -11.74 -18.32 3.95
CA TYR A 189 -12.33 -17.57 2.84
C TYR A 189 -11.30 -16.71 2.13
N LEU A 190 -11.56 -16.36 0.87
CA LEU A 190 -10.77 -15.37 0.16
C LEU A 190 -11.26 -13.96 0.57
N PRO A 191 -10.44 -13.12 1.24
CA PRO A 191 -10.88 -11.82 1.73
C PRO A 191 -10.89 -10.80 0.59
N ARG A 192 -11.78 -10.99 -0.39
CA ARG A 192 -11.87 -10.20 -1.61
C ARG A 192 -13.31 -9.90 -1.97
N THR A 193 -13.59 -8.64 -2.28
CA THR A 193 -14.90 -8.23 -2.79
C THR A 193 -15.05 -8.60 -4.27
N LYS A 194 -16.28 -8.51 -4.79
CA LYS A 194 -16.53 -8.58 -6.23
C LYS A 194 -16.12 -7.31 -6.97
N ASN A 195 -16.03 -6.19 -6.26
CA ASN A 195 -15.58 -4.92 -6.83
C ASN A 195 -14.06 -4.94 -7.00
N THR A 196 -13.60 -4.29 -8.06
CA THR A 196 -12.18 -4.13 -8.36
C THR A 196 -11.73 -2.69 -8.21
N ALA A 197 -10.43 -2.51 -8.00
CA ALA A 197 -9.76 -1.22 -8.07
C ALA A 197 -8.66 -1.25 -9.14
N PRO A 198 -8.39 -0.12 -9.81
CA PRO A 198 -7.23 0.01 -10.67
C PRO A 198 -5.94 -0.27 -9.91
N ALA A 199 -5.04 -1.02 -10.53
CA ALA A 199 -3.75 -1.39 -9.98
C ALA A 199 -2.70 -1.54 -11.07
N TRP A 200 -1.44 -1.62 -10.66
CA TRP A 200 -0.32 -1.92 -11.53
C TRP A 200 0.35 -3.22 -11.08
N GLN A 201 0.63 -4.12 -12.03
CA GLN A 201 1.32 -5.38 -11.78
C GLN A 201 2.50 -5.54 -12.72
N LEU A 202 3.58 -6.12 -12.21
CA LEU A 202 4.72 -6.49 -13.03
C LEU A 202 4.32 -7.64 -13.95
N GLU A 203 4.63 -7.52 -15.24
CA GLU A 203 4.49 -8.63 -16.17
C GLU A 203 5.48 -9.74 -15.81
N SER A 204 4.96 -10.96 -15.64
CA SER A 204 5.74 -12.19 -15.48
C SER A 204 5.70 -13.02 -16.75
#